data_AF-A0A927BXH5-F1
#
_entry.id   AF-A0A927BXH5-F1
#
_cell.length_a   1.000
_cell.length_b   1.000
_cell.length_c   1.000
_cell.angle_alpha   90.00
_cell.angle_beta   90.00
_cell.angle_gamma   90.00
#
_symmetry.space_group_name_H-M   'P 1'
#
loop_
_entity.id
_entity.type
_entity.pdbx_description
1 polymer ?
#
loop_
_entity_poly.entity_id
_entity_poly.type
_entity_poly.pdbx_seq_one_letter_code
_entity_poly.pdbx_strand_id
1 'polypeptide(L)'
;MVWAASSVSILKHFGIDELQCAFAINIRFGEVTCDNTSENIDNVLDGFVMYYGVSAYKYTGSLTWSELKTEIDNGRPIYVSWGWSTGGGHAVVIYGYSQSGTYVNHMNPASTQ
;
A
#
# COMPACT_ATOMS: atom_id res chain seq x y z
N MET A 1 3.40 5.85 10.72
CA MET A 1 2.16 5.44 10.04
C MET A 1 2.50 4.52 8.86
N VAL A 2 2.46 3.19 9.06
CA VAL A 2 2.93 2.24 8.04
C VAL A 2 2.04 2.22 6.79
N TRP A 3 0.73 2.42 6.94
CA TRP A 3 -0.21 2.49 5.82
C TRP A 3 0.10 3.66 4.88
N ALA A 4 0.39 4.84 5.41
CA ALA A 4 0.74 6.01 4.61
C ALA A 4 2.10 5.81 3.92
N ALA A 5 3.06 5.23 4.63
CA ALA A 5 4.37 4.87 4.10
C ALA A 5 4.29 3.86 2.94
N SER A 6 3.50 2.79 3.08
CA SER A 6 3.21 1.86 1.99
C SER A 6 2.52 2.55 0.83
N SER A 7 1.60 3.47 1.11
CA SER A 7 0.83 4.13 0.07
C SER A 7 1.68 5.08 -0.76
N VAL A 8 2.54 5.88 -0.14
CA VAL A 8 3.50 6.71 -0.89
C VAL A 8 4.52 5.88 -1.66
N SER A 9 4.81 4.66 -1.22
CA SER A 9 5.66 3.72 -1.98
C SER A 9 4.96 3.22 -3.25
N ILE A 10 3.64 3.00 -3.19
CA ILE A 10 2.81 2.69 -4.38
C ILE A 10 2.77 3.91 -5.31
N LEU A 11 2.53 5.10 -4.78
CA LEU A 11 2.54 6.34 -5.58
C LEU A 11 3.88 6.51 -6.30
N LYS A 12 5.01 6.28 -5.61
CA LYS A 12 6.35 6.32 -6.20
C LYS A 12 6.53 5.29 -7.32
N HIS A 13 5.94 4.10 -7.21
CA HIS A 13 5.95 3.10 -8.29
C HIS A 13 5.25 3.62 -9.56
N PHE A 14 4.21 4.44 -9.40
CA PHE A 14 3.52 5.12 -10.50
C PHE A 14 4.16 6.48 -10.89
N GLY A 15 5.32 6.84 -10.34
CA GLY A 15 6.01 8.09 -10.64
C GLY A 15 5.42 9.32 -9.95
N ILE A 16 4.62 9.13 -8.90
CA ILE A 16 4.03 10.21 -8.09
C ILE A 16 4.85 10.34 -6.80
N ASP A 17 5.51 11.48 -6.63
CA ASP A 17 6.24 11.79 -5.40
C ASP A 17 5.30 12.43 -4.38
N GLU A 18 5.10 11.75 -3.25
CA GLU A 18 4.22 12.22 -2.17
C GLU A 18 4.85 11.91 -0.79
N LEU A 19 4.57 12.77 0.19
CA LEU A 19 5.05 12.61 1.57
C LEU A 19 4.01 11.87 2.42
N GLN A 20 4.46 11.00 3.33
CA GLN A 20 3.57 10.21 4.19
C GLN A 20 2.54 11.07 4.93
N CYS A 21 3.00 12.20 5.48
CA CYS A 21 2.17 13.13 6.24
C CYS A 21 1.16 13.85 5.34
N ALA A 22 1.56 14.25 4.13
CA ALA A 22 0.65 14.87 3.17
C ALA A 22 -0.41 13.87 2.66
N PHE A 23 -0.01 12.63 2.36
CA PHE A 23 -0.94 11.56 2.04
C PHE A 23 -1.95 11.32 3.17
N ALA A 24 -1.49 11.29 4.42
CA ALA A 24 -2.36 11.09 5.57
C ALA A 24 -3.37 12.24 5.77
N ILE A 25 -2.92 13.49 5.62
CA ILE A 25 -3.79 14.68 5.68
C ILE A 25 -4.86 14.62 4.58
N ASN A 26 -4.48 14.26 3.35
CA ASN A 26 -5.42 14.16 2.22
C ASN A 26 -6.53 13.14 2.50
N ILE A 27 -6.19 11.94 2.99
CA ILE A 27 -7.18 10.89 3.29
C ILE A 27 -8.07 11.23 4.48
N ARG A 28 -7.54 11.95 5.47
CA ARG A 28 -8.31 12.39 6.65
C ARG A 28 -9.08 13.69 6.40
N PHE A 29 -9.38 14.02 5.14
CA PHE A 29 -10.13 15.21 4.74
C PHE A 29 -9.56 16.53 5.33
N GLY A 30 -8.24 16.64 5.44
CA GLY A 30 -7.56 17.85 5.91
C GLY A 30 -7.35 17.94 7.42
N GLU A 31 -7.59 16.87 8.20
CA GLU A 31 -7.13 16.82 9.59
C GLU A 31 -5.60 16.95 9.66
N VAL A 32 -5.10 17.89 10.45
CA VAL A 32 -3.66 18.21 10.56
C VAL A 32 -2.92 17.27 11.52
N THR A 33 -3.31 15.98 11.56
CA THR A 33 -2.71 15.00 12.46
C THR A 33 -1.84 14.04 11.67
N CYS A 34 -0.52 14.18 11.82
CA CYS A 34 0.45 13.22 11.31
C CYS A 34 0.82 12.16 12.36
N ASP A 35 -0.19 11.79 13.15
CA ASP A 35 -0.05 10.85 14.25
C ASP A 35 0.08 9.42 13.75
N ASN A 36 0.79 8.59 14.50
CA ASN A 36 0.94 7.17 14.18
C ASN A 36 -0.33 6.38 14.57
N THR A 37 -1.43 6.64 13.86
CA THR A 37 -2.72 6.00 14.07
C THR A 37 -3.04 5.01 12.95
N SER A 38 -3.93 4.07 13.24
CA SER A 38 -4.49 3.18 12.22
C SER A 38 -5.45 3.94 11.31
N GLU A 39 -5.61 3.43 10.10
CA GLU A 39 -6.56 3.94 9.11
C GLU A 39 -7.36 2.78 8.50
N ASN A 40 -8.59 3.06 8.09
CA ASN A 40 -9.40 2.09 7.34
C ASN A 40 -8.83 1.93 5.93
N ILE A 41 -8.66 0.69 5.48
CA ILE A 41 -8.19 0.40 4.12
C ILE A 41 -9.10 1.02 3.06
N ASP A 42 -10.42 1.10 3.30
CA ASP A 42 -11.36 1.67 2.33
C ASP A 42 -11.09 3.18 2.14
N ASN A 43 -10.78 3.91 3.21
CA ASN A 43 -10.36 5.32 3.12
C ASN A 43 -9.05 5.50 2.35
N VAL A 44 -8.10 4.56 2.50
CA VAL A 44 -6.83 4.58 1.76
C VAL A 44 -7.07 4.38 0.27
N LEU A 45 -7.92 3.42 -0.10
CA LEU A 45 -8.28 3.14 -1.50
C LEU A 45 -9.01 4.34 -2.13
N ASP A 46 -9.97 4.92 -1.42
CA ASP A 46 -10.66 6.13 -1.87
C ASP A 46 -9.67 7.29 -2.04
N GLY A 47 -8.69 7.42 -1.13
CA GLY A 47 -7.63 8.42 -1.23
C GLY A 47 -6.79 8.30 -2.50
N PHE A 48 -6.41 7.08 -2.89
CA PHE A 48 -5.70 6.83 -4.15
C PHE A 48 -6.48 7.33 -5.36
N VAL A 49 -7.79 7.04 -5.40
CA VAL A 49 -8.66 7.42 -6.51
C VAL A 49 -8.91 8.93 -6.52
N MET A 50 -9.28 9.50 -5.37
CA MET A 50 -9.73 10.89 -5.25
C MET A 50 -8.61 11.91 -5.42
N TYR A 51 -7.42 11.63 -4.87
CA TYR A 51 -6.33 12.62 -4.83
C TYR A 51 -5.22 12.37 -5.86
N TYR A 52 -5.06 11.12 -6.30
CA TYR A 52 -3.92 10.73 -7.16
C TYR A 52 -4.33 10.08 -8.48
N GLY A 53 -5.63 9.85 -8.71
CA GLY A 53 -6.13 9.21 -9.93
C GLY A 53 -5.65 7.76 -10.10
N VAL A 54 -5.21 7.12 -9.02
CA VAL A 54 -4.75 5.71 -9.03
C VAL A 54 -5.93 4.83 -8.67
N SER A 55 -6.37 3.97 -9.60
CA SER A 55 -7.40 2.97 -9.30
C SER A 55 -6.83 1.88 -8.40
N ALA A 56 -7.52 1.62 -7.29
CA ALA A 56 -7.14 0.58 -6.35
C ALA A 56 -8.35 -0.31 -6.06
N TYR A 57 -8.12 -1.62 -5.97
CA TYR A 57 -9.16 -2.61 -5.73
C TYR A 57 -8.80 -3.48 -4.53
N LYS A 58 -9.80 -3.79 -3.72
CA LYS A 58 -9.66 -4.66 -2.55
C LYS A 58 -9.94 -6.10 -2.94
N TYR A 59 -9.01 -7.00 -2.63
CA TYR A 59 -9.26 -8.43 -2.68
C TYR A 59 -9.89 -8.90 -1.36
N THR A 60 -10.97 -9.67 -1.46
CA THR A 60 -11.57 -10.35 -0.30
C THR A 60 -11.00 -11.76 -0.21
N GLY A 61 -9.97 -11.95 0.63
CA GLY A 61 -9.34 -13.25 0.87
C GLY A 61 -7.87 -13.30 0.46
N SER A 62 -7.31 -14.50 0.47
CA SER A 62 -5.92 -14.73 0.08
C SER A 62 -5.80 -14.81 -1.44
N LEU A 63 -4.85 -14.06 -1.98
CA LEU A 63 -4.50 -14.11 -3.39
C LEU A 63 -3.71 -15.39 -3.70
N THR A 64 -4.07 -16.10 -4.76
CA THR A 64 -3.29 -17.25 -5.24
C THR A 64 -2.00 -16.79 -5.92
N TRP A 65 -1.03 -17.70 -6.06
CA TRP A 65 0.23 -17.39 -6.76
C TRP A 65 0.01 -16.99 -8.23
N SER A 66 -1.00 -17.55 -8.90
CA SER A 66 -1.30 -17.21 -10.30
C SER A 66 -1.91 -15.82 -10.43
N GLU A 67 -2.82 -15.46 -9.52
CA GLU A 67 -3.40 -14.12 -9.46
C GLU A 67 -2.32 -13.09 -9.16
N LEU A 68 -1.37 -13.39 -8.26
CA LEU A 68 -0.31 -12.46 -7.89
C LEU A 68 0.54 -12.11 -9.11
N LYS A 69 0.97 -13.13 -9.86
CA LYS A 69 1.73 -12.92 -11.08
C LYS A 69 0.93 -12.11 -12.11
N THR A 70 -0.37 -12.42 -12.26
CA THR A 70 -1.24 -11.69 -13.19
C THR A 70 -1.35 -10.21 -12.86
N GLU A 71 -1.47 -9.84 -11.58
CA GLU A 71 -1.50 -8.44 -11.16
C GLU A 71 -0.17 -7.74 -11.45
N ILE A 72 0.94 -8.37 -11.05
CA ILE A 72 2.28 -7.81 -11.26
C ILE A 72 2.62 -7.67 -12.76
N ASP A 73 2.29 -8.67 -13.58
CA ASP A 73 2.52 -8.66 -15.03
C ASP A 73 1.70 -7.57 -15.74
N ASN A 74 0.56 -7.18 -15.15
CA ASN A 74 -0.26 -6.05 -15.62
C ASN A 74 0.20 -4.70 -15.03
N GLY A 75 1.33 -4.65 -14.32
CA GLY A 75 1.86 -3.42 -13.70
C GLY A 75 1.06 -2.95 -12.50
N ARG A 76 0.34 -3.85 -11.82
CA ARG A 76 -0.48 -3.54 -10.64
C ARG A 76 0.19 -4.07 -9.37
N PRO A 77 0.85 -3.22 -8.56
CA PRO A 77 1.46 -3.64 -7.30
C PRO A 77 0.38 -4.02 -6.27
N ILE A 78 0.72 -4.94 -5.37
CA ILE A 78 -0.21 -5.46 -4.36
C ILE A 78 0.13 -4.90 -2.99
N TYR A 79 -0.83 -4.18 -2.39
CA TYR A 79 -0.76 -3.75 -1.01
C TYR A 79 -1.18 -4.89 -0.07
N VAL A 80 -0.31 -5.26 0.86
CA VAL A 80 -0.57 -6.30 1.86
C VAL A 80 -0.58 -5.66 3.24
N SER A 81 -1.72 -5.62 3.91
CA SER A 81 -1.82 -5.24 5.33
C SER A 81 -1.87 -6.45 6.24
N TRP A 82 -1.07 -6.42 7.30
CA TRP A 82 -1.08 -7.36 8.41
C TRP A 82 -1.46 -6.61 9.69
N GLY A 83 -2.62 -6.90 10.28
CA GLY A 83 -2.97 -6.44 11.62
C GLY A 83 -2.65 -7.50 12.68
N TRP A 84 -2.04 -7.12 13.81
CA TRP A 84 -1.86 -8.02 14.95
C TRP A 84 -2.99 -7.84 15.97
N SER A 85 -3.45 -8.95 16.57
CA SER A 85 -4.53 -8.94 17.57
C SER A 85 -4.16 -8.21 18.87
N THR A 86 -2.88 -8.14 19.21
CA THR A 86 -2.34 -7.44 20.39
C THR A 86 -1.99 -5.97 20.14
N GLY A 87 -2.41 -5.42 19.00
CA GLY A 87 -2.17 -4.04 18.62
C GLY A 87 -0.99 -3.86 17.66
N GLY A 88 -1.10 -2.84 16.79
CA GLY A 88 -0.17 -2.57 15.70
C GLY A 88 -0.58 -3.21 14.38
N GLY A 89 0.07 -2.78 13.30
CA GLY A 89 -0.03 -3.41 11.99
C GLY A 89 1.18 -3.12 11.13
N HIS A 90 1.45 -4.00 10.17
CA HIS A 90 2.44 -3.79 9.13
C HIS A 90 1.76 -3.72 7.78
N ALA A 91 2.34 -2.98 6.85
CA ALA A 91 1.94 -3.04 5.48
C ALA A 91 3.19 -3.11 4.61
N VAL A 92 3.13 -3.94 3.57
CA VAL A 92 4.19 -4.11 2.57
C VAL A 92 3.57 -4.03 1.19
N VAL A 93 4.37 -3.62 0.20
CA VAL A 93 3.92 -3.51 -1.18
C VAL A 93 4.69 -4.52 -2.01
N ILE A 94 4.01 -5.52 -2.56
CA ILE A 94 4.60 -6.47 -3.50
C ILE A 94 4.57 -5.84 -4.90
N TYR A 95 5.73 -5.74 -5.54
CA TYR A 95 5.88 -5.10 -6.86
C TYR A 95 6.55 -6.03 -7.90
N GLY A 96 6.93 -7.23 -7.49
CA GLY A 96 7.64 -8.17 -8.35
C GLY A 96 7.61 -9.58 -7.77
N TYR A 97 8.02 -10.55 -8.58
CA TYR A 97 8.21 -11.92 -8.15
C TYR A 97 9.41 -12.55 -8.85
N SER A 98 9.97 -13.61 -8.25
CA SER A 98 11.07 -14.38 -8.84
C SER A 98 10.54 -15.36 -9.88
N GLN A 99 11.22 -15.48 -11.03
CA GLN A 99 10.92 -16.49 -12.04
C GLN A 99 11.33 -17.91 -11.62
N SER A 100 12.21 -18.04 -10.62
CA SER A 100 12.60 -19.31 -10.02
C SER A 100 12.11 -19.40 -8.58
N GLY A 101 11.21 -20.35 -8.30
CA GLY A 101 10.61 -20.57 -6.99
C GLY A 101 9.40 -19.66 -6.67
N THR A 102 8.95 -19.69 -5.42
CA THR A 102 7.79 -18.91 -4.94
C THR A 102 8.29 -17.78 -4.02
N TYR A 103 8.85 -16.73 -4.63
CA TYR A 103 9.41 -15.59 -3.91
C TYR A 103 8.87 -14.27 -4.48
N VAL A 104 8.60 -13.30 -3.61
CA VAL A 104 8.08 -11.98 -3.96
C VAL A 104 9.09 -10.88 -3.65
N ASN A 105 9.16 -9.88 -4.52
CA ASN A 105 9.86 -8.63 -4.27
C ASN A 105 8.88 -7.67 -3.59
N HIS A 106 9.24 -7.17 -2.41
CA HIS A 106 8.40 -6.28 -1.63
C HIS A 106 9.17 -5.03 -1.21
N MET A 107 8.46 -3.91 -1.12
CA MET A 107 8.94 -2.70 -0.48
C MET A 107 8.45 -2.69 0.97
N ASN A 108 9.38 -2.51 1.90
CA ASN A 108 9.08 -2.33 3.32
C ASN A 108 9.12 -0.82 3.65
N PRO A 109 7.98 -0.22 4.05
CA PRO A 109 7.95 1.20 4.39
C PRO A 109 8.68 1.55 5.69
N ALA A 110 8.99 0.57 6.53
CA ALA A 110 9.77 0.74 7.75
C ALA A 110 11.29 0.76 7.49
N SER A 111 11.73 0.40 6.28
CA SER A 111 13.13 0.58 5.87
C SER A 111 13.27 1.87 5.09
N THR A 112 13.90 2.88 5.70
CA THR A 112 14.53 3.97 4.96
C THR A 112 15.59 3.36 4.04
N GLN A 113 15.38 3.43 2.73
CA GLN A 113 16.47 3.39 1.76
C GLN A 113 16.54 4.75 1.09
#